data_AF-A0A0P1BAJ1-F1
#
_entry.id   AF-A0A0P1BAJ1-F1
#
_cell.length_a   1.000
_cell.length_b   1.000
_cell.length_c   1.000
_cell.angle_alpha   90.00
_cell.angle_beta   90.00
_cell.angle_gamma   90.00
#
_symmetry.space_group_name_H-M   'P 1'
#
loop_
_entity.id
_entity.type
_entity.pdbx_description
1 polymer ?
#
loop_
_entity_poly.entity_id
_entity_poly.type
_entity_poly.pdbx_seq_one_letter_code
_entity_poly.pdbx_strand_id
1 'polypeptide(L)'
;MGAVQNLPKSLESISRLYSADFKNVVLWLVGKPSPGKTADELGRMLGSHIADEVDSALNYADLLESGLSKELENARLVRLLCKFGFINERPEFDHDPRWSETGDRYVIKLFRDHVFHAVDETGRPLVDLSHILSNLNKLDAGSEERVMLTSRDAQSCLVVSYREIKNCVEAAFQDLSRAR
;
A
#
# COMPACT_ATOMS: atom_id res chain seq x y z
N MET A 1 16.08 44.12 -26.60
CA MET A 1 17.54 44.29 -26.84
C MET A 1 18.35 44.74 -25.61
N GLY A 2 17.77 45.06 -24.45
CA GLY A 2 18.54 45.46 -23.24
C GLY A 2 19.25 44.32 -22.48
N ALA A 3 18.83 43.06 -22.65
CA ALA A 3 19.42 41.93 -21.93
C ALA A 3 20.86 41.60 -22.39
N VAL A 4 21.19 41.83 -23.67
CA VAL A 4 22.52 41.50 -24.23
C VAL A 4 23.60 42.49 -23.78
N GLN A 5 23.23 43.75 -23.48
CA GLN A 5 24.18 44.78 -23.04
C GLN A 5 24.68 44.57 -21.59
N ASN A 6 23.97 43.78 -20.77
CA ASN A 6 24.36 43.47 -19.39
C ASN A 6 24.91 42.04 -19.21
N LEU A 7 25.15 41.31 -20.29
CA LEU A 7 25.63 39.92 -20.25
C LEU A 7 26.88 39.72 -19.36
N PRO A 8 27.90 40.61 -19.36
CA PRO A 8 29.06 40.46 -18.49
C PRO A 8 28.70 40.48 -16.99
N LYS A 9 27.81 41.40 -16.58
CA LYS A 9 27.35 41.51 -15.18
C LYS A 9 26.48 40.31 -14.77
N SER A 10 25.65 39.81 -15.69
CA SER A 10 24.85 38.60 -15.47
C SER A 10 25.74 37.35 -15.32
N LEU A 11 26.79 37.21 -16.14
CA LEU A 11 27.74 36.10 -16.05
C LEU A 11 28.59 36.14 -14.78
N GLU A 12 28.98 37.33 -14.32
CA GLU A 12 29.65 37.50 -13.02
C GLU A 12 28.75 37.03 -11.87
N SER A 13 27.46 37.39 -11.92
CA SER A 13 26.47 36.95 -10.93
C SER A 13 26.29 35.42 -10.94
N ILE A 14 26.22 34.81 -12.13
CA ILE A 14 26.11 33.35 -12.29
C ILE A 14 27.35 32.66 -11.72
N SER A 15 28.55 33.18 -12.02
CA SER A 15 29.82 32.62 -11.54
C SER A 15 29.94 32.59 -10.02
N ARG A 16 29.27 33.53 -9.33
CA ARG A 16 29.28 33.63 -7.88
C ARG A 16 28.26 32.70 -7.20
N LEU A 17 27.16 32.39 -7.88
CA LEU A 17 26.00 31.70 -7.28
C LEU A 17 25.86 30.24 -7.73
N TYR A 18 26.42 29.88 -8.89
CA TYR A 18 26.24 28.57 -9.51
C TYR A 18 27.57 27.92 -9.86
N SER A 19 27.51 26.65 -10.24
CA SER A 19 28.68 25.88 -10.65
C SER A 19 29.33 26.44 -11.92
N ALA A 20 30.63 26.14 -12.09
CA ALA A 20 31.35 26.44 -13.32
C ALA A 20 30.71 25.76 -14.54
N ASP A 21 30.20 24.53 -14.39
CA ASP A 21 29.52 23.79 -15.46
C ASP A 21 28.24 24.49 -15.91
N PHE A 22 27.41 24.94 -14.97
CA PHE A 22 26.21 25.73 -15.30
C PHE A 22 26.58 27.01 -16.07
N LYS A 23 27.59 27.74 -15.60
CA LYS A 23 28.11 28.92 -16.31
C LYS A 23 28.58 28.57 -17.73
N ASN A 24 29.29 27.45 -17.90
CA ASN A 24 29.81 27.01 -19.18
C ASN A 24 28.69 26.65 -20.16
N VAL A 25 27.65 25.96 -19.70
CA VAL A 25 26.45 25.67 -20.50
C VAL A 25 25.74 26.97 -20.91
N VAL A 26 25.56 27.92 -19.99
CA VAL A 26 24.93 29.22 -20.31
C VAL A 26 25.76 30.01 -21.34
N LEU A 27 27.08 30.06 -21.18
CA LEU A 27 27.99 30.67 -22.16
C LEU A 27 27.90 29.99 -23.53
N TRP A 28 27.85 28.66 -23.53
CA TRP A 28 27.67 27.88 -24.75
C TRP A 28 26.33 28.19 -25.42
N LEU A 29 25.23 28.28 -24.68
CA LEU A 29 23.90 28.62 -25.24
C LEU A 29 23.86 30.04 -25.82
N VAL A 30 24.41 31.03 -25.12
CA VAL A 30 24.35 32.46 -25.51
C VAL A 30 25.39 32.84 -26.58
N GLY A 31 26.47 32.06 -26.70
CA GLY A 31 27.52 32.34 -27.69
C GLY A 31 27.00 32.35 -29.14
N LYS A 32 27.84 32.78 -30.08
CA LYS A 32 27.47 32.83 -31.51
C LYS A 32 26.95 31.46 -32.02
N PRO A 33 25.95 31.43 -32.91
CA PRO A 33 25.51 30.20 -33.56
C PRO A 33 26.69 29.52 -34.26
N SER A 34 26.78 28.20 -34.17
CA SER A 34 27.75 27.40 -34.92
C SER A 34 27.11 26.08 -35.34
N PRO A 35 27.58 25.43 -36.43
CA PRO A 35 27.04 24.15 -36.88
C PRO A 35 27.10 23.03 -35.82
N GLY A 36 28.02 23.12 -34.86
CA GLY A 36 28.15 22.16 -33.76
C GLY A 36 27.20 22.40 -32.57
N LYS A 37 26.47 23.52 -32.55
CA LYS A 37 25.48 23.82 -31.51
C LYS A 37 24.15 23.15 -31.82
N THR A 38 24.09 21.86 -31.52
CA THR A 38 22.91 21.02 -31.73
C THR A 38 22.31 20.61 -30.39
N ALA A 39 21.04 20.16 -30.40
CA ALA A 39 20.41 19.60 -29.21
C ALA A 39 21.15 18.36 -28.68
N ASP A 40 21.71 17.53 -29.58
CA ASP A 40 22.49 16.35 -29.22
C ASP A 40 23.78 16.71 -28.46
N GLU A 41 24.46 17.78 -28.90
CA GLU A 41 25.66 18.26 -28.20
C GLU A 41 25.31 18.82 -26.81
N LEU A 42 24.20 19.55 -26.69
CA LEU A 42 23.71 19.98 -25.38
C LEU A 42 23.37 18.78 -24.48
N GLY A 43 22.75 17.75 -25.05
CA GLY A 43 22.47 16.50 -24.35
C GLY A 43 23.74 15.81 -23.84
N ARG A 44 24.81 15.79 -24.66
CA ARG A 44 26.14 15.28 -24.22
C ARG A 44 26.73 16.12 -23.09
N MET A 45 26.65 17.46 -23.17
CA MET A 45 27.13 18.36 -22.11
C MET A 45 26.36 18.19 -20.79
N LEU A 46 25.07 17.86 -20.87
CA LEU A 46 24.19 17.65 -19.72
C LEU A 46 24.11 16.18 -19.29
N GLY A 47 24.89 15.27 -19.90
CA GLY A 47 24.69 13.83 -19.77
C GLY A 47 24.66 13.31 -18.32
N SER A 48 25.54 13.82 -17.45
CA SER A 48 25.55 13.46 -16.03
C SER A 48 24.30 13.97 -15.30
N HIS A 49 23.89 15.21 -15.55
CA HIS A 49 22.69 15.79 -14.95
C HIS A 49 21.40 15.11 -15.46
N ILE A 50 21.35 14.71 -16.73
CA ILE A 50 20.26 13.91 -17.26
C ILE A 50 20.20 12.55 -16.55
N ALA A 51 21.35 11.92 -16.30
CA ALA A 51 21.38 10.67 -15.54
C ALA A 51 20.86 10.86 -14.10
N ASP A 52 21.26 11.93 -13.42
CA ASP A 52 20.78 12.28 -12.07
C ASP A 52 19.27 12.54 -12.05
N GLU A 53 18.73 13.23 -13.06
CA GLU A 53 17.29 13.49 -13.20
C GLU A 53 16.51 12.22 -13.52
N VAL A 54 17.06 11.33 -14.35
CA VAL A 54 16.46 10.02 -14.64
C VAL A 54 16.41 9.16 -13.38
N ASP A 55 17.51 9.10 -12.62
CA ASP A 55 17.54 8.38 -11.34
C ASP A 55 16.53 8.96 -10.34
N SER A 56 16.46 10.29 -10.23
CA SER A 56 15.48 10.98 -9.38
C SER A 56 14.04 10.68 -9.79
N ALA A 57 13.76 10.64 -11.10
CA ALA A 57 12.45 10.31 -11.63
C ALA A 57 12.06 8.84 -11.36
N LEU A 58 13.01 7.91 -11.49
CA LEU A 58 12.80 6.49 -11.18
C LEU A 58 12.56 6.27 -9.68
N ASN A 59 13.38 6.88 -8.82
CA ASN A 59 13.18 6.83 -7.36
C ASN A 59 11.81 7.40 -6.95
N TYR A 60 11.36 8.47 -7.62
CA TYR A 60 10.03 9.03 -7.38
C TYR A 60 8.92 8.08 -7.85
N ALA A 61 9.09 7.40 -8.99
CA ALA A 61 8.15 6.40 -9.47
C ALA A 61 8.03 5.22 -8.47
N ASP A 62 9.16 4.71 -7.97
CA ASP A 62 9.18 3.65 -6.96
C ASP A 62 8.47 4.05 -5.66
N LEU A 63 8.64 5.31 -5.23
CA LEU A 63 7.94 5.86 -4.07
C LEU A 63 6.42 5.86 -4.30
N LEU A 64 5.97 6.32 -5.46
CA LEU A 64 4.55 6.34 -5.82
C LEU A 64 3.97 4.92 -5.92
N GLU A 65 4.70 3.98 -6.52
CA GLU A 65 4.28 2.59 -6.65
C GLU A 65 4.19 1.90 -5.28
N SER A 66 5.15 2.16 -4.38
CA SER A 66 5.11 1.69 -3.00
C SER A 66 3.90 2.22 -2.24
N GLY A 67 3.59 3.51 -2.41
CA GLY A 67 2.41 4.14 -1.83
C GLY A 67 1.11 3.53 -2.37
N LEU A 68 1.00 3.38 -3.68
CA LEU A 68 -0.16 2.80 -4.34
C LEU A 68 -0.38 1.34 -3.94
N SER A 69 0.68 0.55 -3.81
CA SER A 69 0.61 -0.85 -3.40
C SER A 69 0.00 -1.00 -2.00
N LYS A 70 0.41 -0.15 -1.05
CA LYS A 70 -0.14 -0.13 0.32
C LYS A 70 -1.62 0.26 0.33
N GLU A 71 -2.02 1.26 -0.46
CA GLU A 71 -3.43 1.66 -0.56
C GLU A 71 -4.30 0.59 -1.24
N LEU A 72 -3.75 -0.15 -2.20
CA LEU A 72 -4.44 -1.28 -2.81
C LEU A 72 -4.68 -2.40 -1.78
N GLU A 73 -3.69 -2.71 -0.95
CA GLU A 73 -3.80 -3.66 0.16
C GLU A 73 -4.87 -3.21 1.17
N ASN A 74 -4.83 -1.95 1.60
CA ASN A 74 -5.86 -1.34 2.45
C ASN A 74 -7.26 -1.52 1.85
N ALA A 75 -7.43 -1.26 0.55
CA ALA A 75 -8.71 -1.41 -0.12
C ALA A 75 -9.21 -2.87 -0.15
N ARG A 76 -8.30 -3.85 -0.26
CA ARG A 76 -8.64 -5.28 -0.16
C ARG A 76 -9.13 -5.62 1.25
N LEU A 77 -8.40 -5.17 2.27
CA LEU A 77 -8.76 -5.40 3.66
C LEU A 77 -10.08 -4.72 4.04
N VAL A 78 -10.33 -3.48 3.58
CA VAL A 78 -11.60 -2.79 3.79
C VAL A 78 -12.78 -3.59 3.22
N ARG A 79 -12.65 -4.12 1.99
CA ARG A 79 -13.71 -4.98 1.41
C ARG A 79 -13.93 -6.25 2.21
N LEU A 80 -12.86 -6.86 2.71
CA LEU A 80 -12.94 -8.04 3.57
C LEU A 80 -13.63 -7.73 4.91
N LEU A 81 -13.28 -6.62 5.56
CA LEU A 81 -13.94 -6.13 6.77
C LEU A 81 -15.43 -5.85 6.53
N CYS A 82 -15.79 -5.28 5.38
CA CYS A 82 -17.20 -5.11 5.01
C CYS A 82 -17.93 -6.46 4.90
N LYS A 83 -17.31 -7.49 4.32
CA LYS A 83 -17.91 -8.84 4.28
C LYS A 83 -18.15 -9.38 5.69
N PHE A 84 -17.19 -9.27 6.59
CA PHE A 84 -17.39 -9.60 8.00
C PHE A 84 -18.56 -8.82 8.61
N GLY A 85 -18.65 -7.52 8.35
CA GLY A 85 -19.75 -6.67 8.82
C GLY A 85 -21.14 -7.10 8.31
N PHE A 86 -21.23 -7.66 7.10
CA PHE A 86 -22.49 -8.21 6.58
C PHE A 86 -22.85 -9.59 7.17
N ILE A 87 -21.85 -10.40 7.51
CA ILE A 87 -22.04 -11.79 7.96
C ILE A 87 -22.31 -11.86 9.46
N ASN A 88 -21.53 -11.10 10.24
CA ASN A 88 -21.51 -11.22 11.69
C ASN A 88 -22.76 -10.57 12.34
N GLU A 89 -23.18 -11.10 13.49
CA GLU A 89 -24.22 -10.52 14.38
C GLU A 89 -25.52 -10.08 13.70
N ARG A 90 -25.97 -10.77 12.65
CA ARG A 90 -27.20 -10.39 11.97
C ARG A 90 -28.42 -10.54 12.90
N PRO A 91 -29.22 -9.47 13.10
CA PRO A 91 -30.31 -9.45 14.08
C PRO A 91 -31.43 -10.44 13.77
N GLU A 92 -31.67 -10.72 12.48
CA GLU A 92 -32.65 -11.72 11.99
C GLU A 92 -32.41 -13.12 12.59
N PHE A 93 -31.18 -13.39 13.05
CA PHE A 93 -30.73 -14.69 13.51
C PHE A 93 -30.18 -14.65 14.95
N ASP A 94 -30.38 -13.54 15.67
CA ASP A 94 -29.86 -13.33 17.03
C ASP A 94 -30.40 -14.38 18.04
N HIS A 95 -31.54 -14.99 17.71
CA HIS A 95 -32.20 -16.04 18.50
C HIS A 95 -32.15 -17.42 17.83
N ASP A 96 -31.40 -17.57 16.73
CA ASP A 96 -31.14 -18.86 16.10
C ASP A 96 -29.73 -19.33 16.47
N PRO A 97 -29.57 -20.21 17.48
CA PRO A 97 -28.27 -20.74 17.87
C PRO A 97 -27.55 -21.39 16.70
N ARG A 98 -28.27 -21.93 15.71
CA ARG A 98 -27.69 -22.61 14.55
C ARG A 98 -26.99 -21.64 13.62
N TRP A 99 -27.41 -20.37 13.58
CA TRP A 99 -26.82 -19.38 12.67
C TRP A 99 -25.37 -19.03 13.05
N SER A 100 -25.07 -18.93 14.35
CA SER A 100 -23.75 -18.50 14.82
C SER A 100 -22.90 -19.63 15.45
N GLU A 101 -23.49 -20.76 15.82
CA GLU A 101 -22.81 -21.87 16.52
C GLU A 101 -22.60 -23.13 15.66
N THR A 102 -22.92 -23.10 14.35
CA THR A 102 -22.70 -24.27 13.47
C THR A 102 -22.06 -23.92 12.12
N GLY A 103 -21.23 -24.84 11.62
CA GLY A 103 -20.64 -24.79 10.27
C GLY A 103 -19.70 -23.62 10.01
N ASP A 104 -19.67 -23.16 8.76
CA ASP A 104 -18.79 -22.09 8.26
C ASP A 104 -18.88 -20.79 9.08
N ARG A 105 -20.07 -20.43 9.55
CA ARG A 105 -20.31 -19.20 10.32
C ARG A 105 -19.69 -19.23 11.70
N TYR A 106 -19.62 -20.40 12.32
CA TYR A 106 -18.93 -20.57 13.59
C TYR A 106 -17.42 -20.35 13.43
N VAL A 107 -16.83 -20.86 12.34
CA VAL A 107 -15.41 -20.62 12.01
C VAL A 107 -15.13 -19.12 11.84
N ILE A 108 -16.01 -18.42 11.12
CA ILE A 108 -15.91 -16.95 10.92
C ILE A 108 -16.00 -16.20 12.26
N LYS A 109 -16.93 -16.58 13.13
CA LYS A 109 -17.10 -16.00 14.48
C LYS A 109 -15.85 -16.17 15.33
N LEU A 110 -15.29 -17.37 15.38
CA LEU A 110 -14.07 -17.63 16.14
C LEU A 110 -12.86 -16.89 15.55
N PHE A 111 -12.75 -16.81 14.22
CA PHE A 111 -11.69 -16.04 13.58
C PHE A 111 -11.79 -14.54 13.90
N ARG A 112 -13.01 -13.97 13.88
CA ARG A 112 -13.21 -12.58 14.31
C ARG A 112 -12.75 -12.39 15.75
N ASP A 113 -13.12 -13.28 16.66
CA ASP A 113 -12.68 -13.18 18.06
C ASP A 113 -11.15 -13.29 18.19
N HIS A 114 -10.51 -14.18 17.42
CA HIS A 114 -9.05 -14.29 17.37
C HIS A 114 -8.36 -12.99 16.89
N VAL A 115 -8.94 -12.30 15.91
CA VAL A 115 -8.34 -11.10 15.32
C VAL A 115 -8.64 -9.83 16.12
N PHE A 116 -9.89 -9.63 16.54
CA PHE A 116 -10.36 -8.36 17.10
C PHE A 116 -10.62 -8.38 18.61
N HIS A 117 -10.67 -9.57 19.22
CA HIS A 117 -10.89 -9.75 20.66
C HIS A 117 -9.73 -10.51 21.32
N ALA A 118 -8.54 -10.46 20.73
CA ALA A 118 -7.34 -11.01 21.32
C ALA A 118 -7.05 -10.35 22.67
N VAL A 119 -6.52 -11.13 23.62
CA VAL A 119 -6.09 -10.67 24.93
C VAL A 119 -4.64 -11.10 25.19
N ASP A 120 -3.91 -10.31 25.98
CA ASP A 120 -2.57 -10.68 26.44
C ASP A 120 -2.62 -11.75 27.55
N GLU A 121 -1.44 -12.19 28.02
CA GLU A 121 -1.31 -13.16 29.10
C GLU A 121 -1.98 -12.72 30.42
N THR A 122 -2.23 -11.42 30.59
CA THR A 122 -2.90 -10.84 31.77
C THR A 122 -4.40 -10.63 31.55
N GLY A 123 -4.93 -11.03 30.40
CA GLY A 123 -6.35 -10.89 30.03
C GLY A 123 -6.73 -9.48 29.57
N ARG A 124 -5.77 -8.59 29.31
CA ARG A 124 -6.06 -7.24 28.80
C ARG A 124 -6.26 -7.28 27.29
N PRO A 125 -7.19 -6.47 26.73
CA PRO A 125 -7.39 -6.40 25.28
C PRO A 125 -6.09 -6.05 24.54
N LEU A 126 -5.74 -6.88 23.56
CA LEU A 126 -4.60 -6.65 22.68
C LEU A 126 -5.03 -5.77 21.51
N VAL A 127 -4.75 -4.47 21.60
CA VAL A 127 -5.04 -3.50 20.54
C VAL A 127 -3.78 -3.29 19.68
N ASP A 128 -3.48 -4.27 18.83
CA ASP A 128 -2.31 -4.24 17.93
C ASP A 128 -2.73 -4.37 16.46
N LEU A 129 -2.43 -3.33 15.66
CA LEU A 129 -2.70 -3.33 14.23
C LEU A 129 -1.83 -4.34 13.46
N SER A 130 -0.63 -4.66 13.93
CA SER A 130 0.25 -5.62 13.27
C SER A 130 -0.35 -7.02 13.28
N HIS A 131 -0.93 -7.43 14.42
CA HIS A 131 -1.72 -8.65 14.55
C HIS A 131 -2.90 -8.66 13.57
N ILE A 132 -3.70 -7.59 13.57
CA ILE A 132 -4.90 -7.49 12.72
C ILE A 132 -4.53 -7.58 11.23
N LEU A 133 -3.58 -6.76 10.78
CA LEU A 133 -3.17 -6.71 9.37
C LEU A 133 -2.55 -8.02 8.92
N SER A 134 -1.69 -8.64 9.73
CA SER A 134 -1.07 -9.94 9.40
C SER A 134 -2.13 -11.03 9.20
N ASN A 135 -3.09 -11.15 10.12
CA ASN A 135 -4.16 -12.14 10.01
C ASN A 135 -5.08 -11.89 8.81
N LEU A 136 -5.49 -10.63 8.59
CA LEU A 136 -6.39 -10.31 7.48
C LEU A 136 -5.70 -10.46 6.12
N ASN A 137 -4.41 -10.16 6.00
CA ASN A 137 -3.65 -10.39 4.77
C ASN A 137 -3.47 -11.88 4.47
N LYS A 138 -3.17 -12.70 5.47
CA LYS A 138 -3.13 -14.16 5.31
C LYS A 138 -4.48 -14.72 4.88
N LEU A 139 -5.57 -14.18 5.45
CA LEU A 139 -6.93 -14.52 5.06
C LEU A 139 -7.24 -14.10 3.62
N ASP A 140 -6.96 -12.85 3.24
CA ASP A 140 -7.21 -12.34 1.90
C ASP A 140 -6.38 -13.07 0.84
N ALA A 141 -5.14 -13.42 1.14
CA ALA A 141 -4.28 -14.26 0.30
C ALA A 141 -4.79 -15.71 0.21
N GLY A 142 -5.53 -16.20 1.22
CA GLY A 142 -5.94 -17.60 1.31
C GLY A 142 -4.75 -18.52 1.57
N SER A 143 -3.91 -18.16 2.54
CA SER A 143 -2.71 -18.93 2.91
C SER A 143 -3.04 -20.35 3.42
N GLU A 144 -2.15 -21.31 3.17
CA GLU A 144 -2.22 -22.67 3.74
C GLU A 144 -1.78 -22.72 5.22
N GLU A 145 -1.22 -21.61 5.74
CA GLU A 145 -0.87 -21.48 7.16
C GLU A 145 -2.10 -21.81 8.03
N ARG A 146 -1.90 -22.58 9.09
CA ARG A 146 -2.96 -22.98 10.02
C ARG A 146 -2.91 -22.14 11.29
N VAL A 147 -4.09 -21.72 11.73
CA VAL A 147 -4.31 -21.00 12.98
C VAL A 147 -5.21 -21.81 13.91
N MET A 148 -4.96 -21.72 15.21
CA MET A 148 -5.82 -22.29 16.24
C MET A 148 -6.84 -21.24 16.66
N LEU A 149 -8.12 -21.58 16.50
CA LEU A 149 -9.25 -20.76 16.90
C LEU A 149 -9.90 -21.38 18.12
N THR A 150 -10.10 -20.58 19.17
CA THR A 150 -10.61 -21.06 20.46
C THR A 150 -11.90 -20.33 20.82
N SER A 151 -12.90 -21.05 21.30
CA SER A 151 -14.13 -20.47 21.83
C SER A 151 -13.87 -19.67 23.10
N ARG A 152 -14.76 -18.73 23.44
CA ARG A 152 -14.59 -17.85 24.61
C ARG A 152 -14.56 -18.59 25.94
N ASP A 153 -15.26 -19.72 26.03
CA ASP A 153 -15.27 -20.61 27.19
C ASP A 153 -14.09 -21.59 27.21
N ALA A 154 -13.21 -21.51 26.20
CA ALA A 154 -12.08 -22.40 25.97
C ALA A 154 -12.44 -23.90 25.87
N GLN A 155 -13.71 -24.24 25.63
CA GLN A 155 -14.16 -25.62 25.52
C GLN A 155 -13.99 -26.21 24.11
N SER A 156 -13.94 -25.34 23.09
CA SER A 156 -13.80 -25.73 21.69
C SER A 156 -12.54 -25.11 21.08
N CYS A 157 -11.70 -25.94 20.47
CA CYS A 157 -10.54 -25.51 19.70
C CYS A 157 -10.62 -26.10 18.29
N LEU A 158 -10.42 -25.26 17.29
CA LEU A 158 -10.44 -25.62 15.88
C LEU A 158 -9.11 -25.22 15.24
N VAL A 159 -8.45 -26.14 14.54
CA VAL A 159 -7.25 -25.84 13.76
C VAL A 159 -7.62 -25.80 12.29
N VAL A 160 -7.56 -24.62 11.68
CA VAL A 160 -7.98 -24.37 10.29
C VAL A 160 -6.96 -23.53 9.56
N SER A 161 -6.85 -23.72 8.25
CA SER A 161 -6.05 -22.86 7.38
C SER A 161 -6.76 -21.56 7.05
N TYR A 162 -6.00 -20.49 6.77
CA TYR A 162 -6.58 -19.24 6.28
C TYR A 162 -7.36 -19.44 4.98
N ARG A 163 -6.94 -20.39 4.12
CA ARG A 163 -7.70 -20.78 2.93
C ARG A 163 -9.09 -21.34 3.25
N GLU A 164 -9.21 -22.22 4.24
CA GLU A 164 -10.51 -22.76 4.67
C GLU A 164 -11.40 -21.66 5.25
N ILE A 165 -10.84 -20.76 6.06
CA ILE A 165 -11.57 -19.60 6.61
C ILE A 165 -12.05 -18.68 5.48
N LYS A 166 -11.20 -18.42 4.47
CA LYS A 166 -11.56 -17.60 3.30
C LYS A 166 -12.75 -18.21 2.56
N ASN A 167 -12.73 -19.53 2.33
CA ASN A 167 -13.83 -20.23 1.68
C ASN A 167 -15.14 -20.09 2.48
N CYS A 168 -15.07 -20.21 3.82
CA CYS A 168 -16.23 -19.98 4.69
C CYS A 168 -16.79 -18.56 4.52
N VAL A 169 -15.94 -17.53 4.55
CA VAL A 169 -16.34 -16.13 4.37
C VAL A 169 -16.97 -15.90 3.01
N GLU A 170 -16.39 -16.46 1.94
CA GLU A 170 -16.91 -16.32 0.59
C GLU A 170 -18.26 -17.03 0.41
N ALA A 171 -18.40 -18.25 0.93
CA ALA A 171 -19.66 -19.00 0.91
C ALA A 171 -20.76 -18.26 1.67
N ALA A 172 -20.49 -17.85 2.91
CA ALA A 172 -21.45 -17.12 3.73
C ALA A 172 -21.87 -15.78 3.10
N PHE A 173 -20.93 -15.05 2.49
CA PHE A 173 -21.26 -13.82 1.77
C PHE A 173 -22.11 -14.08 0.51
N GLN A 174 -21.80 -15.14 -0.24
CA GLN A 174 -22.57 -15.53 -1.43
C GLN A 174 -24.01 -15.92 -1.07
N ASP A 175 -24.21 -16.68 0.00
CA ASP A 175 -25.55 -17.06 0.48
C ASP A 175 -26.41 -15.82 0.76
N LEU A 176 -25.83 -14.80 1.41
CA LEU A 176 -26.51 -13.53 1.66
C LEU A 176 -26.82 -12.76 0.38
N SER A 177 -25.95 -12.83 -0.63
CA SER A 177 -26.16 -12.15 -1.91
C SER A 177 -27.22 -12.81 -2.80
N ARG A 178 -27.42 -14.13 -2.65
CA ARG A 178 -28.38 -14.94 -3.41
C ARG A 178 -29.77 -14.97 -2.79
N ALA A 179 -29.91 -14.66 -1.50
CA ALA A 179 -31.18 -14.57 -0.80
C ALA A 179 -32.04 -13.35 -1.23
N ARG A 180 -31.87 -12.89 -2.47
CA ARG A 180 -32.49 -11.70 -3.05
C ARG A 180 -33.30 -12.06 -4.28
#